data_AF-A0A969FCC5-F1
#
_entry.id   AF-A0A969FCC5-F1
#
_cell.length_a   1.000
_cell.length_b   1.000
_cell.length_c   1.000
_cell.angle_alpha   90.00
_cell.angle_beta   90.00
_cell.angle_gamma   90.00
#
_symmetry.space_group_name_H-M   'P 1'
#
loop_
_entity.id
_entity.type
_entity.pdbx_description
1 polymer ?
#
loop_
_entity_poly.entity_id
_entity_poly.type
_entity_poly.pdbx_seq_one_letter_code
_entity_poly.pdbx_strand_id
1 'polypeptide(L)'
;MASWSKAILAIANDKINHNDLPGAVETASHIPPNSPIYKEAQAAIAHWQEQWQQGETLYKMAQEALQNQYWDRAAEQVPALAQLENPYWQQRADQLTSQILSEKQARTQLVEARNLAKRQNSEALGEAIALAQQIDPSSHAWAEAKTELTQWSQALLKTGIQQWQQGNLEGAIALVQQTPPDPTLSPDASDLVQFSHAQRLAGWSEAQWQPSFKQIWGLMQALSTVNQIEPDSQLYRQSQTEREVWQSQLDDLMQLQFANLSASLGQRFSLESAIQQAALIGADRPRRVQAQTLVAHWRQEIERIEDRPYLRRARELAEPDTIPTLKAAIAQASVIQLNRALRGEAQSAIATWNSRIETIEDQPFLDEARALASQGKRREAIASAEKIRSGRALHEEAQTAIRNWRTEIEIAEDRPILNEAYKLAEQGSLSAAIDVASQIGRGRALYSEARSTIAQWRIEREIVWDSWEAESAPESDDSYYEEDYEYEEDY
;
A
#
# COMPACT_ATOMS: atom_id res chain seq x y z
N MET A 1 47.79 -16.82 83.89
CA MET A 1 48.61 -17.00 82.67
C MET A 1 47.94 -17.91 81.64
N ALA A 2 47.53 -19.13 81.99
CA ALA A 2 46.86 -20.04 81.04
C ALA A 2 45.53 -19.52 80.45
N SER A 3 44.72 -18.80 81.22
CA SER A 3 43.45 -18.20 80.74
C SER A 3 43.66 -17.05 79.75
N TRP A 4 44.68 -16.21 79.98
CA TRP A 4 45.01 -15.07 79.13
C TRP A 4 45.56 -15.50 77.77
N SER A 5 46.47 -16.48 77.73
CA SER A 5 46.99 -16.99 76.46
C SER A 5 45.88 -17.67 75.63
N LYS A 6 44.96 -18.40 76.26
CA LYS A 6 43.79 -18.99 75.57
C LYS A 6 42.87 -17.93 74.99
N ALA A 7 42.66 -16.81 75.70
CA ALA A 7 41.88 -15.69 75.18
C ALA A 7 42.55 -15.03 73.96
N ILE A 8 43.87 -14.88 73.97
CA ILE A 8 44.62 -14.34 72.81
C ILE A 8 44.52 -15.27 71.60
N LEU A 9 44.68 -16.57 71.80
CA LEU A 9 44.54 -17.54 70.71
C LEU A 9 43.10 -17.57 70.18
N ALA A 10 42.08 -17.37 71.03
CA ALA A 10 40.70 -17.23 70.60
C ALA A 10 40.44 -15.96 69.76
N ILE A 11 41.04 -14.82 70.13
CA ILE A 11 40.97 -13.57 69.33
C ILE A 11 41.69 -13.74 67.99
N ALA A 12 42.84 -14.41 67.98
CA ALA A 12 43.54 -14.73 66.73
C ALA A 12 42.70 -15.65 65.82
N ASN A 13 42.03 -16.66 66.39
CA ASN A 13 41.07 -17.50 65.68
C ASN A 13 39.85 -16.71 65.14
N ASP A 14 39.37 -15.73 65.88
CA ASP A 14 38.28 -14.87 65.42
C ASP A 14 38.74 -13.96 64.26
N LYS A 15 39.95 -13.41 64.34
CA LYS A 15 40.55 -12.59 63.27
C LYS A 15 40.76 -13.37 61.97
N ILE A 16 41.25 -14.61 62.04
CA ILE A 16 41.41 -15.44 60.84
C ILE A 16 40.05 -15.78 60.20
N ASN A 17 39.01 -15.99 61.02
CA ASN A 17 37.63 -16.20 60.55
C ASN A 17 37.02 -14.95 59.90
N HIS A 18 37.49 -13.75 60.27
CA HIS A 18 37.13 -12.47 59.65
C HIS A 18 38.11 -12.01 58.57
N ASN A 19 38.92 -12.93 58.02
CA ASN A 19 39.85 -12.69 56.92
C ASN A 19 41.03 -11.75 57.23
N ASP A 20 41.47 -11.69 58.49
CA ASP A 20 42.65 -10.94 58.93
C ASP A 20 43.79 -11.91 59.31
N LEU A 21 44.41 -12.56 58.31
CA LEU A 21 45.58 -13.43 58.54
C LEU A 21 46.77 -12.67 59.18
N PRO A 22 47.18 -11.48 58.68
CA PRO A 22 48.29 -10.75 59.31
C PRO A 22 48.02 -10.43 60.77
N GLY A 23 46.81 -9.95 61.10
CA GLY A 23 46.42 -9.66 62.46
C GLY A 23 46.20 -10.90 63.32
N ALA A 24 45.78 -12.04 62.76
CA ALA A 24 45.69 -13.32 63.47
C ALA A 24 47.08 -13.86 63.84
N VAL A 25 48.03 -13.83 62.90
CA VAL A 25 49.42 -14.25 63.13
C VAL A 25 50.10 -13.32 64.15
N GLU A 26 49.94 -12.00 64.00
CA GLU A 26 50.46 -11.02 64.95
C GLU A 26 49.89 -11.24 66.35
N THR A 27 48.56 -11.40 66.47
CA THR A 27 47.88 -11.61 67.75
C THR A 27 48.33 -12.90 68.43
N ALA A 28 48.43 -14.01 67.68
CA ALA A 28 48.91 -15.29 68.21
C ALA A 28 50.41 -15.28 68.58
N SER A 29 51.22 -14.45 67.90
CA SER A 29 52.66 -14.32 68.18
C SER A 29 52.98 -13.68 69.54
N HIS A 30 52.03 -12.95 70.13
CA HIS A 30 52.16 -12.35 71.46
C HIS A 30 52.06 -13.36 72.61
N ILE A 31 51.76 -14.63 72.34
CA ILE A 31 51.76 -15.69 73.35
C ILE A 31 53.22 -16.02 73.71
N PRO A 32 53.65 -15.85 74.97
CA PRO A 32 55.05 -16.00 75.35
C PRO A 32 55.47 -17.48 75.42
N PRO A 33 56.77 -17.79 75.22
CA PRO A 33 57.30 -19.17 75.20
C PRO A 33 57.07 -20.01 76.46
N ASN A 34 56.85 -19.36 77.60
CA ASN A 34 56.57 -20.01 78.89
C ASN A 34 55.08 -20.35 79.09
N SER A 35 54.21 -20.02 78.12
CA SER A 35 52.78 -20.33 78.20
C SER A 35 52.51 -21.82 77.97
N PRO A 36 51.61 -22.45 78.74
CA PRO A 36 51.23 -23.86 78.53
C PRO A 36 50.69 -24.17 77.14
N ILE A 37 50.16 -23.17 76.42
CA ILE A 37 49.61 -23.32 75.06
C ILE A 37 50.54 -22.72 73.98
N TYR A 38 51.77 -22.33 74.31
CA TYR A 38 52.67 -21.71 73.34
C TYR A 38 52.91 -22.61 72.11
N LYS A 39 53.08 -23.92 72.35
CA LYS A 39 53.24 -24.91 71.26
C LYS A 39 51.99 -25.00 70.38
N GLU A 40 50.80 -24.89 70.99
CA GLU A 40 49.51 -24.89 70.28
C GLU A 40 49.36 -23.63 69.44
N ALA A 41 49.73 -22.46 69.98
CA ALA A 41 49.71 -21.19 69.26
C ALA A 41 50.67 -21.15 68.07
N GLN A 42 51.91 -21.64 68.22
CA GLN A 42 52.87 -21.72 67.12
C GLN A 42 52.43 -22.72 66.05
N ALA A 43 51.83 -23.85 66.45
CA ALA A 43 51.22 -24.80 65.51
C ALA A 43 50.05 -24.17 64.74
N ALA A 44 49.20 -23.39 65.41
CA ALA A 44 48.10 -22.67 64.75
C ALA A 44 48.59 -21.62 63.73
N ILE A 45 49.62 -20.84 64.08
CA ILE A 45 50.25 -19.87 63.15
C ILE A 45 50.80 -20.58 61.91
N ALA A 46 51.56 -21.67 62.10
CA ALA A 46 52.14 -22.43 60.99
C ALA A 46 51.04 -23.02 60.10
N HIS A 47 49.99 -23.58 60.71
CA HIS A 47 48.82 -24.11 60.00
C HIS A 47 48.10 -23.04 59.18
N TRP A 48 47.83 -21.86 59.74
CA TRP A 48 47.17 -20.77 59.00
C TRP A 48 48.00 -20.26 57.82
N GLN A 49 49.33 -20.12 58.01
CA GLN A 49 50.23 -19.69 56.94
C GLN A 49 50.30 -20.73 55.81
N GLU A 50 50.35 -22.01 56.14
CA GLU A 50 50.33 -23.10 55.18
C GLU A 50 49.01 -23.14 54.40
N GLN A 51 47.86 -23.10 55.09
CA GLN A 51 46.53 -23.06 54.47
C GLN A 51 46.36 -21.84 53.57
N TRP A 52 46.89 -20.68 53.96
CA TRP A 52 46.85 -19.47 53.14
C TRP A 52 47.70 -19.58 51.88
N GLN A 53 48.93 -20.08 52.00
CA GLN A 53 49.82 -20.28 50.85
C GLN A 53 49.23 -21.31 49.88
N GLN A 54 48.62 -22.38 50.40
CA GLN A 54 47.89 -23.36 49.60
C GLN A 54 46.72 -22.71 48.85
N GLY A 55 45.88 -21.93 49.55
CA GLY A 55 44.77 -21.19 48.95
C GLY A 55 45.20 -20.19 47.87
N GLU A 56 46.27 -19.42 48.11
CA GLU A 56 46.83 -18.50 47.11
C GLU A 56 47.34 -19.24 45.87
N THR A 57 48.00 -20.37 46.07
CA THR A 57 48.53 -21.20 44.97
C THR A 57 47.38 -21.74 44.12
N LEU A 58 46.37 -22.33 44.76
CA LEU A 58 45.17 -22.86 44.08
C LEU A 58 44.42 -21.76 43.33
N TYR A 59 44.21 -20.60 43.96
CA TYR A 59 43.53 -19.47 43.34
C TYR A 59 44.31 -18.92 42.15
N LYS A 60 45.64 -18.79 42.26
CA LYS A 60 46.49 -18.35 41.14
C LYS A 60 46.45 -19.33 39.98
N MET A 61 46.54 -20.64 40.25
CA MET A 61 46.41 -21.68 39.23
C MET A 61 45.05 -21.61 38.52
N ALA A 62 43.98 -21.36 39.27
CA ALA A 62 42.64 -21.19 38.69
C ALA A 62 42.55 -19.94 37.80
N GLN A 63 43.12 -18.82 38.23
CA GLN A 63 43.15 -17.57 37.46
C GLN A 63 43.99 -17.71 36.17
N GLU A 64 45.14 -18.37 36.24
CA GLU A 64 45.96 -18.67 35.05
C GLU A 64 45.22 -19.62 34.09
N ALA A 65 44.53 -20.64 34.62
CA ALA A 65 43.71 -21.54 33.82
C ALA A 65 42.55 -20.80 33.13
N LEU A 66 41.89 -19.86 33.82
CA LEU A 66 40.86 -18.99 33.25
C LEU A 66 41.40 -18.13 32.09
N GLN A 67 42.55 -17.49 32.27
CA GLN A 67 43.17 -16.68 31.21
C GLN A 67 43.54 -17.50 29.97
N ASN A 68 43.98 -18.74 30.17
CA ASN A 68 44.32 -19.67 29.09
C ASN A 68 43.14 -20.46 28.53
N GLN A 69 41.90 -20.12 28.92
CA GLN A 69 40.66 -20.75 28.46
C GLN A 69 40.50 -22.24 28.87
N TYR A 70 41.20 -22.67 29.92
CA TYR A 70 41.12 -24.02 30.48
C TYR A 70 40.10 -24.09 31.63
N TRP A 71 38.81 -24.03 31.29
CA TRP A 71 37.70 -23.99 32.25
C TRP A 71 37.69 -25.18 33.21
N ASP A 72 37.92 -26.38 32.68
CA ASP A 72 37.90 -27.61 33.48
C ASP A 72 39.04 -27.60 34.52
N ARG A 73 40.24 -27.15 34.13
CA ARG A 73 41.39 -27.01 35.04
C ARG A 73 41.17 -25.95 36.11
N ALA A 74 40.47 -24.86 35.78
CA ALA A 74 40.10 -23.84 36.76
C ALA A 74 39.04 -24.37 37.74
N ALA A 75 38.04 -25.09 37.24
CA ALA A 75 36.97 -25.69 38.03
C ALA A 75 37.49 -26.79 38.97
N GLU A 76 38.51 -27.55 38.57
CA GLU A 76 39.18 -28.54 39.43
C GLU A 76 39.77 -27.94 40.71
N GLN A 77 40.15 -26.65 40.71
CA GLN A 77 40.71 -26.00 41.90
C GLN A 77 39.61 -25.55 42.89
N VAL A 78 38.35 -25.42 42.44
CA VAL A 78 37.25 -24.90 43.26
C VAL A 78 36.94 -25.79 44.47
N PRO A 79 36.79 -27.13 44.36
CA PRO A 79 36.55 -27.98 45.52
C PRO A 79 37.73 -27.96 46.51
N ALA A 80 38.96 -27.93 45.99
CA ALA A 80 40.16 -27.85 46.84
C ALA A 80 40.22 -26.53 47.61
N LEU A 81 39.82 -25.42 46.98
CA LEU A 81 39.74 -24.10 47.60
C LEU A 81 38.60 -24.01 48.63
N ALA A 82 37.44 -24.64 48.34
CA ALA A 82 36.28 -24.67 49.24
C ALA A 82 36.46 -25.58 50.47
N GLN A 83 37.34 -26.59 50.38
CA GLN A 83 37.67 -27.48 51.49
C GLN A 83 38.63 -26.85 52.51
N LEU A 84 39.25 -25.71 52.20
CA LEU A 84 40.07 -24.98 53.15
C LEU A 84 39.21 -24.50 54.32
N GLU A 85 39.76 -24.59 55.54
CA GLU A 85 39.02 -24.30 56.78
C GLU A 85 38.62 -22.82 56.91
N ASN A 86 39.22 -21.92 56.14
CA ASN A 86 39.01 -20.49 56.24
C ASN A 86 37.78 -20.01 55.42
N PRO A 87 36.81 -19.31 56.04
CA PRO A 87 35.63 -18.74 55.36
C PRO A 87 35.94 -17.84 54.15
N TYR A 88 37.07 -17.15 54.15
CA TYR A 88 37.49 -16.34 53.01
C TYR A 88 37.67 -17.15 51.73
N TRP A 89 38.33 -18.31 51.83
CA TRP A 89 38.59 -19.15 50.66
C TRP A 89 37.31 -19.82 50.16
N GLN A 90 36.35 -20.10 51.04
CA GLN A 90 35.01 -20.54 50.65
C GLN A 90 34.29 -19.46 49.82
N GLN A 91 34.29 -18.20 50.29
CA GLN A 91 33.73 -17.09 49.52
C GLN A 91 34.45 -16.87 48.19
N ARG A 92 35.78 -17.01 48.16
CA ARG A 92 36.57 -16.93 46.92
C ARG A 92 36.28 -18.08 45.97
N ALA A 93 36.03 -19.29 46.47
CA ALA A 93 35.61 -20.44 45.67
C ALA A 93 34.24 -20.20 45.02
N ASP A 94 33.30 -19.61 45.75
CA ASP A 94 31.99 -19.22 45.20
C ASP A 94 32.13 -18.15 44.10
N GLN A 95 32.93 -17.10 44.36
CA GLN A 95 33.23 -16.06 43.37
C GLN A 95 33.91 -16.64 42.13
N LEU A 96 34.89 -17.52 42.33
CA LEU A 96 35.60 -18.19 41.25
C LEU A 96 34.66 -19.07 40.43
N THR A 97 33.71 -19.76 41.07
CA THR A 97 32.66 -20.53 40.39
C THR A 97 31.82 -19.62 39.50
N SER A 98 31.34 -18.47 40.01
CA SER A 98 30.60 -17.50 39.21
C SER A 98 31.43 -16.93 38.06
N GLN A 99 32.72 -16.65 38.28
CA GLN A 99 33.64 -16.18 37.24
C GLN A 99 33.85 -17.22 36.14
N ILE A 100 34.07 -18.49 36.50
CA ILE A 100 34.21 -19.59 35.53
C ILE A 100 32.94 -19.73 34.68
N LEU A 101 31.76 -19.68 35.30
CA LEU A 101 30.50 -19.79 34.59
C LEU A 101 30.26 -18.60 33.65
N SER A 102 30.47 -17.36 34.13
CA SER A 102 30.32 -16.14 33.32
C SER A 102 31.31 -16.15 32.14
N GLU A 103 32.58 -16.47 32.39
CA GLU A 103 33.60 -16.52 31.33
C GLU A 103 33.28 -17.61 30.30
N LYS A 104 32.88 -18.81 30.74
CA LYS A 104 32.48 -19.89 29.82
C LYS A 104 31.28 -19.48 28.95
N GLN A 105 30.27 -18.83 29.54
CA GLN A 105 29.12 -18.32 28.80
C GLN A 105 29.52 -17.22 27.81
N ALA A 106 30.28 -16.21 28.27
CA ALA A 106 30.80 -15.12 27.47
C ALA A 106 31.61 -15.62 26.26
N ARG A 107 32.45 -16.64 26.46
CA ARG A 107 33.24 -17.28 25.41
C ARG A 107 32.39 -18.05 24.42
N THR A 108 31.36 -18.75 24.91
CA THR A 108 30.41 -19.47 24.05
C THR A 108 29.65 -18.49 23.14
N GLN A 109 29.12 -17.41 23.72
CA GLN A 109 28.45 -16.32 22.99
C GLN A 109 29.39 -15.67 21.96
N LEU A 110 30.65 -15.42 22.31
CA LEU A 110 31.64 -14.86 21.37
C LEU A 110 31.90 -15.80 20.19
N VAL A 111 32.03 -17.12 20.43
CA VAL A 111 32.24 -18.11 19.35
C VAL A 111 31.01 -18.20 18.44
N GLU A 112 29.81 -18.18 19.01
CA GLU A 112 28.56 -18.13 18.25
C GLU A 112 28.46 -16.86 17.40
N ALA A 113 28.76 -15.70 17.98
CA ALA A 113 28.80 -14.43 17.27
C ALA A 113 29.80 -14.45 16.11
N ARG A 114 31.01 -14.98 16.34
CA ARG A 114 32.03 -15.19 15.29
C ARG A 114 31.52 -16.10 14.18
N ASN A 115 30.79 -17.17 14.51
CA ASN A 115 30.24 -18.10 13.52
C ASN A 115 29.13 -17.46 12.67
N LEU A 116 28.32 -16.58 13.25
CA LEU A 116 27.36 -15.76 12.51
C LEU A 116 28.09 -14.76 11.59
N ALA A 117 29.08 -14.04 12.11
CA ALA A 117 29.84 -13.04 11.36
C ALA A 117 30.62 -13.62 10.16
N LYS A 118 31.05 -14.89 10.22
CA LYS A 118 31.70 -15.59 9.09
C LYS A 118 30.85 -15.65 7.82
N ARG A 119 29.51 -15.52 7.94
CA ARG A 119 28.60 -15.52 6.79
C ARG A 119 28.70 -14.25 5.95
N GLN A 120 29.28 -13.17 6.49
CA GLN A 120 29.55 -11.88 5.83
C GLN A 120 28.34 -11.21 5.14
N ASN A 121 27.12 -11.60 5.52
CA ASN A 121 25.91 -10.90 5.09
C ASN A 121 25.44 -9.95 6.20
N SER A 122 24.66 -8.94 5.83
CA SER A 122 24.29 -7.85 6.74
C SER A 122 23.41 -8.32 7.90
N GLU A 123 22.53 -9.28 7.67
CA GLU A 123 21.63 -9.84 8.70
C GLU A 123 22.42 -10.63 9.75
N ALA A 124 23.29 -11.55 9.33
CA ALA A 124 24.12 -12.34 10.23
C ALA A 124 25.17 -11.49 10.97
N LEU A 125 25.65 -10.39 10.36
CA LEU A 125 26.49 -9.42 11.06
C LEU A 125 25.72 -8.66 12.14
N GLY A 126 24.48 -8.26 11.86
CA GLY A 126 23.59 -7.65 12.86
C GLY A 126 23.31 -8.57 14.05
N GLU A 127 22.99 -9.84 13.77
CA GLU A 127 22.81 -10.87 14.81
C GLU A 127 24.09 -11.11 15.62
N ALA A 128 25.26 -11.18 14.95
CA ALA A 128 26.55 -11.34 15.61
C ALA A 128 26.85 -10.17 16.57
N ILE A 129 26.57 -8.94 16.13
CA ILE A 129 26.72 -7.73 16.96
C ILE A 129 25.78 -7.77 18.16
N ALA A 130 24.50 -8.10 17.95
CA ALA A 130 23.52 -8.18 19.03
C ALA A 130 23.91 -9.23 20.09
N LEU A 131 24.44 -10.38 19.66
CA LEU A 131 24.90 -11.42 20.57
C LEU A 131 26.18 -11.00 21.32
N ALA A 132 27.13 -10.36 20.63
CA ALA A 132 28.37 -9.89 21.26
C ALA A 132 28.15 -8.72 22.24
N GLN A 133 27.12 -7.89 22.05
CA GLN A 133 26.72 -6.84 23.01
C GLN A 133 26.19 -7.41 24.33
N GLN A 134 25.72 -8.67 24.35
CA GLN A 134 25.21 -9.33 25.56
C GLN A 134 26.30 -10.00 26.40
N ILE A 135 27.55 -10.01 25.90
CA ILE A 135 28.69 -10.57 26.61
C ILE A 135 28.96 -9.74 27.87
N ASP A 136 29.17 -10.41 29.00
CA ASP A 136 29.45 -9.77 30.29
C ASP A 136 30.70 -8.85 30.18
N PRO A 137 30.58 -7.53 30.42
CA PRO A 137 31.70 -6.60 30.34
C PRO A 137 32.85 -6.88 31.32
N SER A 138 32.60 -7.67 32.37
CA SER A 138 33.61 -8.07 33.36
C SER A 138 34.42 -9.31 32.93
N SER A 139 34.01 -9.99 31.86
CA SER A 139 34.70 -11.17 31.31
C SER A 139 35.97 -10.79 30.54
N HIS A 140 36.92 -11.72 30.44
CA HIS A 140 38.08 -11.58 29.57
C HIS A 140 37.69 -11.64 28.09
N ALA A 141 36.67 -12.42 27.75
CA ALA A 141 36.11 -12.50 26.39
C ALA A 141 35.62 -11.14 25.86
N TRP A 142 35.17 -10.23 26.73
CA TRP A 142 34.69 -8.91 26.33
C TRP A 142 35.75 -8.06 25.62
N ALA A 143 37.02 -8.14 26.02
CA ALA A 143 38.08 -7.37 25.38
C ALA A 143 38.27 -7.76 23.89
N GLU A 144 38.16 -9.05 23.59
CA GLU A 144 38.16 -9.57 22.22
C GLU A 144 36.87 -9.18 21.50
N ALA A 145 35.72 -9.38 22.15
CA ALA A 145 34.41 -9.03 21.62
C ALA A 145 34.33 -7.55 21.21
N LYS A 146 34.88 -6.63 22.02
CA LYS A 146 34.90 -5.18 21.72
C LYS A 146 35.65 -4.87 20.41
N THR A 147 36.77 -5.53 20.18
CA THR A 147 37.57 -5.34 18.96
C THR A 147 36.79 -5.84 17.73
N GLU A 148 36.17 -7.01 17.84
CA GLU A 148 35.39 -7.61 16.76
C GLU A 148 34.07 -6.87 16.51
N LEU A 149 33.40 -6.40 17.56
CA LEU A 149 32.24 -5.52 17.49
C LEU A 149 32.54 -4.28 16.65
N THR A 150 33.71 -3.66 16.85
CA THR A 150 34.12 -2.50 16.07
C THR A 150 34.26 -2.85 14.58
N GLN A 151 34.89 -3.98 14.27
CA GLN A 151 35.10 -4.44 12.89
C GLN A 151 33.79 -4.82 12.19
N TRP A 152 32.90 -5.56 12.86
CA TRP A 152 31.60 -5.93 12.31
C TRP A 152 30.70 -4.71 12.12
N SER A 153 30.73 -3.77 13.07
CA SER A 153 29.97 -2.51 12.97
C SER A 153 30.46 -1.64 11.82
N GLN A 154 31.77 -1.55 11.58
CA GLN A 154 32.33 -0.89 10.41
C GLN A 154 31.90 -1.54 9.10
N ALA A 155 31.90 -2.88 9.03
CA ALA A 155 31.44 -3.62 7.85
C ALA A 155 29.95 -3.39 7.59
N LEU A 156 29.13 -3.37 8.65
CA LEU A 156 27.69 -3.13 8.56
C LEU A 156 27.39 -1.69 8.14
N LEU A 157 28.07 -0.71 8.72
CA LEU A 157 27.98 0.71 8.35
C LEU A 157 28.37 0.94 6.89
N LYS A 158 29.47 0.34 6.43
CA LYS A 158 29.89 0.39 5.02
C LYS A 158 28.80 -0.17 4.09
N THR A 159 28.17 -1.27 4.48
CA THR A 159 27.04 -1.86 3.74
C THR A 159 25.83 -0.93 3.75
N GLY A 160 25.54 -0.29 4.88
CA GLY A 160 24.51 0.75 5.01
C GLY A 160 24.74 1.91 4.05
N ILE A 161 25.95 2.47 4.01
CA ILE A 161 26.33 3.55 3.09
C ILE A 161 26.17 3.10 1.62
N GLN A 162 26.53 1.86 1.29
CA GLN A 162 26.33 1.32 -0.06
C GLN A 162 24.85 1.18 -0.44
N GLN A 163 24.02 0.67 0.47
CA GLN A 163 22.57 0.60 0.23
C GLN A 163 21.94 2.00 0.09
N TRP A 164 22.42 2.94 0.89
CA TRP A 164 22.01 4.33 0.81
C TRP A 164 22.35 4.95 -0.55
N GLN A 165 23.57 4.72 -1.05
CA GLN A 165 24.01 5.15 -2.40
C GLN A 165 23.16 4.52 -3.53
N GLN A 166 22.61 3.33 -3.30
CA GLN A 166 21.70 2.65 -4.23
C GLN A 166 20.25 3.15 -4.14
N GLY A 167 19.97 4.12 -3.26
CA GLY A 167 18.62 4.67 -3.04
C GLY A 167 17.77 3.89 -2.02
N ASN A 168 18.30 2.83 -1.40
CA ASN A 168 17.60 2.08 -0.36
C ASN A 168 17.82 2.74 1.02
N LEU A 169 17.12 3.85 1.25
CA LEU A 169 17.23 4.63 2.48
C LEU A 169 16.80 3.84 3.72
N GLU A 170 15.68 3.13 3.64
CA GLU A 170 15.15 2.39 4.80
C GLU A 170 16.04 1.19 5.15
N GLY A 171 16.57 0.48 4.14
CA GLY A 171 17.56 -0.58 4.36
C GLY A 171 18.84 -0.04 5.00
N ALA A 172 19.35 1.09 4.51
CA ALA A 172 20.54 1.71 5.09
C ALA A 172 20.36 2.14 6.55
N ILE A 173 19.23 2.77 6.89
CA ILE A 173 18.90 3.15 8.27
C ILE A 173 18.80 1.91 9.16
N ALA A 174 18.12 0.86 8.70
CA ALA A 174 17.95 -0.37 9.46
C ALA A 174 19.30 -1.04 9.78
N LEU A 175 20.27 -0.98 8.86
CA LEU A 175 21.62 -1.51 9.09
C LEU A 175 22.40 -0.68 10.12
N VAL A 176 22.30 0.65 10.05
CA VAL A 176 22.99 1.53 11.00
C VAL A 176 22.40 1.43 12.41
N GLN A 177 21.08 1.27 12.54
CA GLN A 177 20.43 1.09 13.84
C GLN A 177 20.86 -0.17 14.60
N GLN A 178 21.39 -1.17 13.90
CA GLN A 178 21.93 -2.40 14.49
C GLN A 178 23.36 -2.24 15.03
N THR A 179 24.02 -1.11 14.73
CA THR A 179 25.38 -0.85 15.23
C THR A 179 25.36 -0.35 16.68
N PRO A 180 26.31 -0.76 17.53
CA PRO A 180 26.44 -0.25 18.89
C PRO A 180 26.77 1.25 18.88
N PRO A 181 26.42 1.99 19.94
CA PRO A 181 26.90 3.35 20.16
C PRO A 181 28.41 3.33 20.49
N ASP A 182 29.25 3.19 19.47
CA ASP A 182 30.70 3.34 19.56
C ASP A 182 31.07 4.81 19.26
N PRO A 183 31.82 5.51 20.13
CA PRO A 183 32.25 6.88 19.88
C PRO A 183 32.97 7.09 18.54
N THR A 184 33.63 6.06 18.02
CA THR A 184 34.39 6.13 16.76
C THR A 184 33.52 5.98 15.51
N LEU A 185 32.38 5.31 15.61
CA LEU A 185 31.46 5.05 14.49
C LEU A 185 30.17 5.88 14.57
N SER A 186 29.88 6.44 15.74
CA SER A 186 28.70 7.29 15.98
C SER A 186 28.59 8.48 15.03
N PRO A 187 29.68 9.18 14.62
CA PRO A 187 29.56 10.31 13.68
C PRO A 187 29.00 9.89 12.32
N ASP A 188 29.67 8.97 11.62
CA ASP A 188 29.22 8.47 10.30
C ASP A 188 27.83 7.80 10.36
N ALA A 189 27.55 7.06 11.44
CA ALA A 189 26.24 6.44 11.67
C ALA A 189 25.14 7.49 11.86
N SER A 190 25.38 8.52 12.68
CA SER A 190 24.45 9.62 12.89
C SER A 190 24.23 10.41 11.61
N ASP A 191 25.31 10.75 10.90
CA ASP A 191 25.28 11.45 9.63
C ASP A 191 24.42 10.72 8.61
N LEU A 192 24.54 9.40 8.49
CA LEU A 192 23.71 8.60 7.58
C LEU A 192 22.23 8.73 7.90
N VAL A 193 21.85 8.57 9.17
CA VAL A 193 20.45 8.64 9.60
C VAL A 193 19.89 10.04 9.40
N GLN A 194 20.63 11.06 9.79
CA GLN A 194 20.24 12.46 9.64
C GLN A 194 20.12 12.84 8.16
N PHE A 195 21.08 12.46 7.32
CA PHE A 195 21.07 12.75 5.89
C PHE A 195 19.92 12.00 5.19
N SER A 196 19.67 10.73 5.53
CA SER A 196 18.53 9.97 4.99
C SER A 196 17.20 10.63 5.36
N HIS A 197 17.08 11.16 6.58
CA HIS A 197 15.91 11.94 6.99
C HIS A 197 15.81 13.26 6.19
N ALA A 198 16.90 13.99 6.02
CA ALA A 198 16.98 15.20 5.22
C ALA A 198 16.56 14.96 3.76
N GLN A 199 16.99 13.87 3.14
CA GLN A 199 16.56 13.46 1.80
C GLN A 199 15.05 13.26 1.70
N ARG A 200 14.42 12.63 2.71
CA ARG A 200 12.96 12.48 2.74
C ARG A 200 12.24 13.82 2.85
N LEU A 201 12.79 14.77 3.61
CA LEU A 201 12.23 16.12 3.73
C LEU A 201 12.40 16.96 2.47
N ALA A 202 13.54 16.80 1.77
CA ALA A 202 13.83 17.44 0.50
C ALA A 202 13.06 16.81 -0.68
N GLY A 203 12.58 15.58 -0.49
CA GLY A 203 11.82 14.83 -1.49
C GLY A 203 10.58 15.57 -1.98
N TRP A 204 10.36 15.55 -3.29
CA TRP A 204 9.21 16.15 -3.95
C TRP A 204 8.31 15.07 -4.58
N SER A 205 6.99 15.29 -4.50
CA SER A 205 5.98 14.47 -5.15
C SER A 205 5.27 15.28 -6.23
N GLU A 206 5.22 14.73 -7.45
CA GLU A 206 4.47 15.28 -8.59
C GLU A 206 2.99 15.54 -8.29
N ALA A 207 2.40 14.74 -7.38
CA ALA A 207 1.01 14.92 -6.95
C ALA A 207 0.78 16.28 -6.25
N GLN A 208 1.82 16.87 -5.66
CA GLN A 208 1.79 18.18 -4.98
C GLN A 208 2.50 19.23 -5.84
N TRP A 209 1.84 19.61 -6.94
CA TRP A 209 2.35 20.60 -7.90
C TRP A 209 2.33 22.05 -7.36
N GLN A 210 1.48 22.36 -6.37
CA GLN A 210 1.46 23.69 -5.75
C GLN A 210 2.64 23.86 -4.77
N PRO A 211 3.36 25.00 -4.83
CA PRO A 211 4.41 25.30 -3.87
C PRO A 211 3.81 25.53 -2.48
N SER A 212 4.57 25.21 -1.44
CA SER A 212 4.13 25.39 -0.06
C SER A 212 5.27 25.75 0.88
N PHE A 213 4.93 26.49 1.94
CA PHE A 213 5.88 26.80 3.02
C PHE A 213 6.42 25.54 3.73
N LYS A 214 5.64 24.45 3.77
CA LYS A 214 6.11 23.17 4.34
C LYS A 214 7.27 22.59 3.53
N GLN A 215 7.21 22.64 2.20
CA GLN A 215 8.30 22.16 1.33
C GLN A 215 9.54 23.06 1.47
N ILE A 216 9.36 24.38 1.55
CA ILE A 216 10.45 25.32 1.81
C ILE A 216 11.12 25.01 3.15
N TRP A 217 10.34 24.83 4.22
CA TRP A 217 10.87 24.53 5.55
C TRP A 217 11.59 23.17 5.59
N GLY A 218 11.01 22.15 4.94
CA GLY A 218 11.65 20.83 4.80
C GLY A 218 13.01 20.90 4.11
N LEU A 219 13.13 21.66 3.01
CA LEU A 219 14.40 21.88 2.32
C LEU A 219 15.39 22.70 3.15
N MET A 220 14.94 23.73 3.88
CA MET A 220 15.81 24.47 4.79
C MET A 220 16.37 23.56 5.90
N GLN A 221 15.53 22.68 6.47
CA GLN A 221 15.97 21.71 7.45
C GLN A 221 16.98 20.73 6.82
N ALA A 222 16.69 20.22 5.63
CA ALA A 222 17.57 19.30 4.91
C ALA A 222 18.94 19.92 4.62
N LEU A 223 18.97 21.17 4.15
CA LEU A 223 20.19 21.95 3.93
C LEU A 223 20.95 22.19 5.24
N SER A 224 20.25 22.49 6.34
CA SER A 224 20.88 22.63 7.66
C SER A 224 21.59 21.34 8.08
N THR A 225 20.95 20.19 7.89
CA THR A 225 21.53 18.88 8.23
C THR A 225 22.77 18.59 7.39
N VAL A 226 22.69 18.76 6.08
CA VAL A 226 23.83 18.51 5.18
C VAL A 226 25.01 19.44 5.43
N ASN A 227 24.75 20.68 5.87
CA ASN A 227 25.81 21.63 6.24
C ASN A 227 26.55 21.25 7.54
N GLN A 228 25.97 20.39 8.38
CA GLN A 228 26.57 19.96 9.64
C GLN A 228 27.47 18.72 9.47
N ILE A 229 27.40 18.04 8.32
CA ILE A 229 28.24 16.88 8.01
C ILE A 229 29.69 17.35 7.85
N GLU A 230 30.58 16.81 8.68
CA GLU A 230 31.99 17.18 8.73
C GLU A 230 32.77 16.67 7.49
N PRO A 231 33.88 17.32 7.08
CA PRO A 231 34.65 16.92 5.88
C PRO A 231 35.31 15.54 5.94
N ASP A 232 35.47 14.98 7.14
CA ASP A 232 36.01 13.64 7.39
C ASP A 232 34.97 12.53 7.22
N SER A 233 33.68 12.87 7.25
CA SER A 233 32.56 11.95 7.01
C SER A 233 32.62 11.34 5.62
N GLN A 234 32.34 10.03 5.54
CA GLN A 234 32.28 9.31 4.26
C GLN A 234 31.17 9.83 3.33
N LEU A 235 30.17 10.51 3.89
CA LEU A 235 29.02 11.06 3.19
C LEU A 235 29.25 12.49 2.67
N TYR A 236 30.36 13.14 3.04
CA TYR A 236 30.60 14.56 2.77
C TYR A 236 30.52 14.92 1.27
N ARG A 237 31.17 14.15 0.39
CA ARG A 237 31.16 14.44 -1.05
C ARG A 237 29.75 14.40 -1.65
N GLN A 238 28.96 13.41 -1.25
CA GLN A 238 27.59 13.29 -1.73
C GLN A 238 26.68 14.34 -1.10
N SER A 239 26.90 14.67 0.17
CA SER A 239 26.17 15.74 0.85
C SER A 239 26.39 17.09 0.18
N GLN A 240 27.62 17.45 -0.23
CA GLN A 240 27.85 18.68 -0.98
C GLN A 240 27.19 18.69 -2.37
N THR A 241 27.12 17.55 -3.04
CA THR A 241 26.44 17.46 -4.35
C THR A 241 24.93 17.69 -4.20
N GLU A 242 24.30 17.01 -3.23
CA GLU A 242 22.87 17.18 -2.93
C GLU A 242 22.57 18.59 -2.41
N ARG A 243 23.50 19.19 -1.67
CA ARG A 243 23.37 20.58 -1.20
C ARG A 243 23.15 21.56 -2.34
N GLU A 244 23.94 21.50 -3.41
CA GLU A 244 23.81 22.40 -4.56
C GLU A 244 22.44 22.24 -5.25
N VAL A 245 21.97 21.00 -5.37
CA VAL A 245 20.65 20.68 -5.91
C VAL A 245 19.54 21.23 -5.01
N TRP A 246 19.62 21.00 -3.70
CA TRP A 246 18.61 21.44 -2.73
C TRP A 246 18.59 22.96 -2.55
N GLN A 247 19.73 23.63 -2.65
CA GLN A 247 19.81 25.09 -2.70
C GLN A 247 19.08 25.63 -3.93
N SER A 248 19.36 25.07 -5.10
CA SER A 248 18.65 25.44 -6.33
C SER A 248 17.15 25.18 -6.24
N GLN A 249 16.74 24.06 -5.63
CA GLN A 249 15.34 23.74 -5.38
C GLN A 249 14.66 24.73 -4.42
N LEU A 250 15.38 25.17 -3.39
CA LEU A 250 14.88 26.15 -2.43
C LEU A 250 14.64 27.50 -3.10
N ASP A 251 15.60 27.97 -3.90
CA ASP A 251 15.47 29.20 -4.67
C ASP A 251 14.26 29.14 -5.61
N ASP A 252 14.14 28.03 -6.35
CA ASP A 252 13.00 27.78 -7.24
C ASP A 252 11.67 27.78 -6.47
N LEU A 253 11.59 27.14 -5.29
CA LEU A 253 10.36 27.13 -4.49
C LEU A 253 9.98 28.50 -3.99
N MET A 254 10.94 29.30 -3.51
CA MET A 254 10.65 30.65 -3.03
C MET A 254 10.07 31.49 -4.17
N GLN A 255 10.66 31.39 -5.36
CA GLN A 255 10.18 32.06 -6.56
C GLN A 255 8.78 31.58 -6.97
N LEU A 256 8.55 30.26 -7.01
CA LEU A 256 7.23 29.69 -7.32
C LEU A 256 6.19 30.05 -6.26
N GLN A 257 6.55 30.11 -4.98
CA GLN A 257 5.66 30.50 -3.90
C GLN A 257 5.22 31.96 -4.05
N PHE A 258 6.14 32.86 -4.40
CA PHE A 258 5.81 34.26 -4.67
C PHE A 258 4.95 34.42 -5.93
N ALA A 259 5.26 33.67 -6.99
CA ALA A 259 4.42 33.62 -8.19
C ALA A 259 3.01 33.11 -7.85
N ASN A 260 2.90 32.06 -7.03
CA ASN A 260 1.61 31.51 -6.59
C ASN A 260 0.79 32.49 -5.74
N LEU A 261 1.43 33.24 -4.83
CA LEU A 261 0.78 34.32 -4.09
C LEU A 261 0.24 35.41 -5.04
N SER A 262 1.00 35.76 -6.07
CA SER A 262 0.57 36.72 -7.09
C SER A 262 -0.62 36.19 -7.89
N ALA A 263 -0.56 34.92 -8.33
CA ALA A 263 -1.65 34.26 -9.04
C ALA A 263 -2.92 34.14 -8.20
N SER A 264 -2.81 33.96 -6.88
CA SER A 264 -3.94 33.80 -5.96
C SER A 264 -4.91 35.00 -5.94
N LEU A 265 -4.46 36.17 -6.38
CA LEU A 265 -5.31 37.34 -6.56
C LEU A 265 -6.38 37.14 -7.66
N GLY A 266 -6.20 36.17 -8.56
CA GLY A 266 -7.19 35.77 -9.56
C GLY A 266 -7.44 36.81 -10.65
N GLN A 267 -6.60 37.84 -10.77
CA GLN A 267 -6.71 38.86 -11.82
C GLN A 267 -5.83 38.49 -13.01
N ARG A 268 -6.24 38.90 -14.22
CA ARG A 268 -5.44 38.65 -15.43
C ARG A 268 -4.00 39.12 -15.30
N PHE A 269 -3.79 40.36 -14.89
CA PHE A 269 -2.44 40.94 -14.73
C PHE A 269 -1.61 40.17 -13.69
N SER A 270 -2.24 39.70 -12.61
CA SER A 270 -1.54 39.01 -11.53
C SER A 270 -1.15 37.58 -11.94
N LEU A 271 -2.00 36.91 -12.72
CA LEU A 271 -1.70 35.63 -13.37
C LEU A 271 -0.60 35.77 -14.43
N GLU A 272 -0.62 36.82 -15.25
CA GLU A 272 0.45 37.11 -16.23
C GLU A 272 1.79 37.34 -15.54
N SER A 273 1.79 38.11 -14.44
CA SER A 273 2.98 38.35 -13.61
C SER A 273 3.51 37.04 -12.99
N ALA A 274 2.61 36.19 -12.49
CA ALA A 274 2.98 34.88 -11.94
C ALA A 274 3.59 33.98 -13.02
N ILE A 275 2.99 33.93 -14.22
CA ILE A 275 3.52 33.17 -15.37
C ILE A 275 4.93 33.65 -15.72
N GLN A 276 5.16 34.96 -15.81
CA GLN A 276 6.47 35.50 -16.13
C GLN A 276 7.51 35.05 -15.10
N GLN A 277 7.20 35.15 -13.81
CA GLN A 277 8.09 34.73 -12.75
C GLN A 277 8.39 33.22 -12.80
N ALA A 278 7.38 32.36 -12.94
CA ALA A 278 7.61 30.92 -13.02
C ALA A 278 8.35 30.50 -14.30
N ALA A 279 8.13 31.19 -15.42
CA ALA A 279 8.80 30.90 -16.69
C ALA A 279 10.30 31.21 -16.69
N LEU A 280 10.80 32.00 -15.74
CA LEU A 280 12.24 32.25 -15.55
C LEU A 280 12.98 31.02 -15.03
N ILE A 281 12.29 30.03 -14.47
CA ILE A 281 12.90 28.77 -14.03
C ILE A 281 13.28 27.96 -15.28
N GLY A 282 14.59 27.93 -15.55
CA GLY A 282 15.21 27.33 -16.74
C GLY A 282 15.00 25.81 -16.87
N ALA A 283 15.39 25.28 -18.04
CA ALA A 283 15.19 23.86 -18.37
C ALA A 283 16.07 22.89 -17.55
N ASP A 284 17.20 23.38 -17.06
CA ASP A 284 18.19 22.69 -16.22
C ASP A 284 17.86 22.76 -14.72
N ARG A 285 16.88 23.57 -14.33
CA ARG A 285 16.50 23.77 -12.94
C ARG A 285 15.68 22.61 -12.39
N PRO A 286 15.89 22.22 -11.12
CA PRO A 286 15.26 21.04 -10.54
C PRO A 286 13.74 21.14 -10.44
N ARG A 287 13.15 22.35 -10.40
CA ARG A 287 11.69 22.55 -10.35
C ARG A 287 11.07 23.01 -11.66
N ARG A 288 11.77 22.81 -12.78
CA ARG A 288 11.26 23.13 -14.13
C ARG A 288 9.87 22.56 -14.37
N VAL A 289 9.66 21.27 -14.10
CA VAL A 289 8.37 20.60 -14.36
C VAL A 289 7.26 21.26 -13.55
N GLN A 290 7.50 21.51 -12.26
CA GLN A 290 6.55 22.19 -11.39
C GLN A 290 6.20 23.60 -11.92
N ALA A 291 7.21 24.36 -12.33
CA ALA A 291 7.04 25.69 -12.91
C ALA A 291 6.18 25.66 -14.18
N GLN A 292 6.43 24.72 -15.10
CA GLN A 292 5.66 24.59 -16.33
C GLN A 292 4.22 24.16 -16.08
N THR A 293 3.98 23.30 -15.09
CA THR A 293 2.62 22.93 -14.66
C THR A 293 1.85 24.14 -14.14
N LEU A 294 2.48 24.98 -13.30
CA LEU A 294 1.88 26.22 -12.79
C LEU A 294 1.60 27.21 -13.93
N VAL A 295 2.55 27.39 -14.86
CA VAL A 295 2.38 28.25 -16.03
C VAL A 295 1.19 27.79 -16.89
N ALA A 296 1.09 26.49 -17.17
CA ALA A 296 -0.01 25.94 -17.95
C ALA A 296 -1.36 26.15 -17.24
N HIS A 297 -1.40 25.91 -15.92
CA HIS A 297 -2.58 26.15 -15.11
C HIS A 297 -3.03 27.62 -15.15
N TRP A 298 -2.13 28.57 -14.90
CA TRP A 298 -2.47 29.99 -14.89
C TRP A 298 -2.86 30.52 -16.28
N ARG A 299 -2.29 29.98 -17.36
CA ARG A 299 -2.74 30.27 -18.73
C ARG A 299 -4.19 29.86 -18.92
N GLN A 300 -4.57 28.66 -18.48
CA GLN A 300 -5.96 28.22 -18.53
C GLN A 300 -6.88 29.12 -17.72
N GLU A 301 -6.46 29.59 -16.53
CA GLU A 301 -7.26 30.54 -15.75
C GLU A 301 -7.44 31.89 -16.48
N ILE A 302 -6.41 32.41 -17.14
CA ILE A 302 -6.53 33.61 -17.98
C ILE A 302 -7.54 33.37 -19.10
N GLU A 303 -7.43 32.24 -19.81
CA GLU A 303 -8.38 31.88 -20.87
C GLU A 303 -9.82 31.82 -20.33
N ARG A 304 -10.04 31.23 -19.14
CA ARG A 304 -11.38 31.23 -18.53
C ARG A 304 -11.88 32.63 -18.22
N ILE A 305 -11.02 33.52 -17.71
CA ILE A 305 -11.40 34.91 -17.42
C ILE A 305 -11.80 35.65 -18.71
N GLU A 306 -11.03 35.46 -19.79
CA GLU A 306 -11.29 36.06 -21.10
C GLU A 306 -12.58 35.53 -21.75
N ASP A 307 -12.83 34.22 -21.65
CA ASP A 307 -13.93 33.55 -22.35
C ASP A 307 -15.27 33.62 -21.60
N ARG A 308 -15.23 33.76 -20.26
CA ARG A 308 -16.41 33.83 -19.40
C ARG A 308 -17.48 34.84 -19.83
N PRO A 309 -17.17 36.09 -20.23
CA PRO A 309 -18.18 37.04 -20.71
C PRO A 309 -18.89 36.54 -21.98
N TYR A 310 -18.19 35.88 -22.90
CA TYR A 310 -18.81 35.34 -24.12
C TYR A 310 -19.82 34.24 -23.78
N LEU A 311 -19.45 33.31 -22.91
CA LEU A 311 -20.33 32.22 -22.51
C LEU A 311 -21.52 32.72 -21.68
N ARG A 312 -21.31 33.71 -20.80
CA ARG A 312 -22.41 34.37 -20.07
C ARG A 312 -23.39 35.02 -21.03
N ARG A 313 -22.88 35.81 -21.98
CA ARG A 313 -23.71 36.48 -22.98
C ARG A 313 -24.48 35.49 -23.85
N ALA A 314 -23.84 34.38 -24.23
CA ALA A 314 -24.50 33.31 -24.98
C ALA A 314 -25.68 32.72 -24.18
N ARG A 315 -25.49 32.46 -22.87
CA ARG A 315 -26.56 31.98 -21.99
C ARG A 315 -27.71 32.98 -21.85
N GLU A 316 -27.42 34.26 -21.64
CA GLU A 316 -28.44 35.33 -21.61
C GLU A 316 -29.25 35.38 -22.92
N LEU A 317 -28.58 35.25 -24.07
CA LEU A 317 -29.26 35.20 -25.37
C LEU A 317 -30.14 33.96 -25.51
N ALA A 318 -29.84 32.85 -24.84
CA ALA A 318 -30.64 31.64 -24.90
C ALA A 318 -31.89 31.68 -24.00
N GLU A 319 -31.96 32.55 -23.00
CA GLU A 319 -33.06 32.60 -22.02
C GLU A 319 -34.47 32.70 -22.62
N PRO A 320 -34.73 33.48 -23.70
CA PRO A 320 -36.06 33.56 -24.29
C PRO A 320 -36.54 32.26 -24.96
N ASP A 321 -35.65 31.29 -25.17
CA ASP A 321 -35.96 29.95 -25.70
C ASP A 321 -36.68 29.94 -27.07
N THR A 322 -36.34 30.91 -27.93
CA THR A 322 -36.85 30.99 -29.32
C THR A 322 -35.77 30.61 -30.32
N ILE A 323 -36.15 30.13 -31.51
CA ILE A 323 -35.18 29.74 -32.55
C ILE A 323 -34.17 30.86 -32.89
N PRO A 324 -34.59 32.13 -33.11
CA PRO A 324 -33.64 33.20 -33.39
C PRO A 324 -32.66 33.47 -32.24
N THR A 325 -33.13 33.41 -31.00
CA THR A 325 -32.33 33.71 -29.81
C THR A 325 -31.37 32.56 -29.48
N LEU A 326 -31.79 31.31 -29.66
CA LEU A 326 -30.93 30.13 -29.57
C LEU A 326 -29.84 30.12 -30.65
N LYS A 327 -30.17 30.48 -31.90
CA LYS A 327 -29.16 30.62 -32.98
C LYS A 327 -28.14 31.72 -32.65
N ALA A 328 -28.59 32.85 -32.09
CA ALA A 328 -27.71 33.91 -31.63
C ALA A 328 -26.81 33.46 -30.46
N ALA A 329 -27.34 32.69 -29.51
CA ALA A 329 -26.58 32.09 -28.42
C ALA A 329 -25.49 31.13 -28.92
N ILE A 330 -25.84 30.26 -29.87
CA ILE A 330 -24.87 29.35 -30.53
C ILE A 330 -23.76 30.14 -31.20
N ALA A 331 -24.10 31.18 -31.97
CA ALA A 331 -23.10 32.04 -32.62
C ALA A 331 -22.17 32.69 -31.58
N GLN A 332 -22.72 33.21 -30.48
CA GLN A 332 -21.94 33.83 -29.40
C GLN A 332 -21.01 32.83 -28.70
N ALA A 333 -21.48 31.61 -28.38
CA ALA A 333 -20.64 30.57 -27.76
C ALA A 333 -19.59 30.02 -28.72
N SER A 334 -19.85 30.04 -30.03
CA SER A 334 -18.90 29.57 -31.04
C SER A 334 -17.65 30.45 -31.19
N VAL A 335 -17.70 31.70 -30.68
CA VAL A 335 -16.53 32.60 -30.61
C VAL A 335 -15.39 32.00 -29.76
N ILE A 336 -15.73 31.15 -28.79
CA ILE A 336 -14.74 30.46 -27.94
C ILE A 336 -14.03 29.39 -28.78
N GLN A 337 -12.74 29.60 -29.01
CA GLN A 337 -11.89 28.78 -29.88
C GLN A 337 -11.72 27.35 -29.35
N LEU A 338 -11.39 26.41 -30.25
CA LEU A 338 -11.32 24.97 -29.95
C LEU A 338 -10.30 24.56 -28.87
N ASN A 339 -9.22 25.32 -28.72
CA ASN A 339 -8.11 25.01 -27.83
C ASN A 339 -8.18 25.75 -26.48
N ARG A 340 -9.27 26.47 -26.21
CA ARG A 340 -9.42 27.30 -25.00
C ARG A 340 -10.06 26.53 -23.85
N ALA A 341 -9.74 26.94 -22.62
CA ALA A 341 -10.23 26.33 -21.39
C ALA A 341 -11.76 26.17 -21.29
N LEU A 342 -12.56 27.13 -21.78
CA LEU A 342 -14.04 27.06 -21.73
C LEU A 342 -14.69 26.38 -22.94
N ARG A 343 -13.91 25.82 -23.87
CA ARG A 343 -14.48 25.22 -25.08
C ARG A 343 -15.41 24.06 -24.79
N GLY A 344 -15.06 23.18 -23.86
CA GLY A 344 -15.89 22.03 -23.49
C GLY A 344 -17.27 22.47 -23.02
N GLU A 345 -17.34 23.46 -22.11
CA GLU A 345 -18.60 24.02 -21.65
C GLU A 345 -19.40 24.69 -22.78
N ALA A 346 -18.72 25.42 -23.67
CA ALA A 346 -19.36 26.06 -24.82
C ALA A 346 -19.96 25.03 -25.79
N GLN A 347 -19.26 23.93 -26.05
CA GLN A 347 -19.76 22.84 -26.91
C GLN A 347 -20.98 22.14 -26.32
N SER A 348 -20.96 21.87 -25.01
CA SER A 348 -22.13 21.31 -24.32
C SER A 348 -23.34 22.24 -24.44
N ALA A 349 -23.15 23.55 -24.21
CA ALA A 349 -24.23 24.52 -24.37
C ALA A 349 -24.77 24.59 -25.81
N ILE A 350 -23.87 24.62 -26.80
CA ILE A 350 -24.25 24.61 -28.23
C ILE A 350 -25.06 23.35 -28.57
N ALA A 351 -24.63 22.18 -28.09
CA ALA A 351 -25.37 20.93 -28.32
C ALA A 351 -26.78 20.97 -27.73
N THR A 352 -26.91 21.48 -26.50
CA THR A 352 -28.22 21.67 -25.84
C THR A 352 -29.12 22.61 -26.64
N TRP A 353 -28.61 23.77 -27.07
CA TRP A 353 -29.41 24.73 -27.84
C TRP A 353 -29.78 24.23 -29.22
N ASN A 354 -28.91 23.49 -29.90
CA ASN A 354 -29.24 22.82 -31.16
C ASN A 354 -30.37 21.81 -30.98
N SER A 355 -30.28 20.94 -29.98
CA SER A 355 -31.36 19.99 -29.66
C SER A 355 -32.68 20.71 -29.36
N ARG A 356 -32.62 21.84 -28.65
CA ARG A 356 -33.82 22.63 -28.35
C ARG A 356 -34.44 23.26 -29.60
N ILE A 357 -33.62 23.78 -30.52
CA ILE A 357 -34.09 24.27 -31.82
C ILE A 357 -34.80 23.14 -32.59
N GLU A 358 -34.18 21.96 -32.67
CA GLU A 358 -34.78 20.81 -33.34
C GLU A 358 -36.12 20.42 -32.73
N THR A 359 -36.22 20.39 -31.39
CA THR A 359 -37.49 20.15 -30.70
C THR A 359 -38.53 21.19 -31.08
N ILE A 360 -38.23 22.49 -31.05
CA ILE A 360 -39.20 23.54 -31.39
C ILE A 360 -39.65 23.42 -32.86
N GLU A 361 -38.74 23.07 -33.77
CA GLU A 361 -39.04 22.88 -35.20
C GLU A 361 -39.88 21.61 -35.46
N ASP A 362 -39.61 20.52 -34.74
CA ASP A 362 -40.26 19.22 -34.96
C ASP A 362 -41.57 19.03 -34.20
N GLN A 363 -41.74 19.74 -33.07
CA GLN A 363 -42.91 19.62 -32.21
C GLN A 363 -44.24 19.77 -32.97
N PRO A 364 -44.42 20.75 -33.89
CA PRO A 364 -45.67 20.89 -34.64
C PRO A 364 -46.01 19.67 -35.49
N PHE A 365 -45.02 18.99 -36.08
CA PHE A 365 -45.27 17.77 -36.88
C PHE A 365 -45.73 16.62 -36.01
N LEU A 366 -45.15 16.48 -34.82
CA LEU A 366 -45.51 15.45 -33.86
C LEU A 366 -46.89 15.73 -33.25
N ASP A 367 -47.21 16.98 -32.95
CA ASP A 367 -48.52 17.39 -32.44
C ASP A 367 -49.61 17.22 -33.51
N GLU A 368 -49.34 17.60 -34.77
CA GLU A 368 -50.23 17.32 -35.91
C GLU A 368 -50.46 15.81 -36.07
N ALA A 369 -49.39 15.01 -36.00
CA ALA A 369 -49.48 13.56 -36.10
C ALA A 369 -50.37 12.97 -34.99
N ARG A 370 -50.21 13.43 -33.75
CA ARG A 370 -51.05 13.02 -32.61
C ARG A 370 -52.50 13.42 -32.78
N ALA A 371 -52.77 14.64 -33.28
CA ALA A 371 -54.12 15.11 -33.54
C ALA A 371 -54.80 14.32 -34.67
N LEU A 372 -54.07 13.93 -35.71
CA LEU A 372 -54.59 13.06 -36.78
C LEU A 372 -54.87 11.64 -36.26
N ALA A 373 -53.99 11.11 -35.41
CA ALA A 373 -54.17 9.79 -34.81
C ALA A 373 -55.42 9.74 -33.91
N SER A 374 -55.67 10.78 -33.11
CA SER A 374 -56.86 10.86 -32.24
C SER A 374 -58.17 10.96 -33.04
N GLN A 375 -58.11 11.48 -34.27
CA GLN A 375 -59.23 11.47 -35.22
C GLN A 375 -59.40 10.13 -35.95
N GLY A 376 -58.60 9.11 -35.63
CA GLY A 376 -58.60 7.80 -36.30
C GLY A 376 -57.83 7.77 -37.63
N LYS A 377 -57.29 8.91 -38.08
CA LYS A 377 -56.53 9.04 -39.34
C LYS A 377 -55.07 8.62 -39.17
N ARG A 378 -54.86 7.38 -38.74
CA ARG A 378 -53.54 6.86 -38.35
C ARG A 378 -52.50 6.81 -39.49
N ARG A 379 -52.95 6.58 -40.73
CA ARG A 379 -52.04 6.61 -41.90
C ARG A 379 -51.48 8.02 -42.17
N GLU A 380 -52.32 9.05 -42.01
CA GLU A 380 -51.91 10.46 -42.12
C GLU A 380 -51.03 10.88 -40.93
N ALA A 381 -51.34 10.38 -39.72
CA ALA A 381 -50.52 10.59 -38.53
C ALA A 381 -49.08 10.06 -38.71
N ILE A 382 -48.93 8.84 -39.23
CA ILE A 382 -47.63 8.26 -39.56
C ILE A 382 -46.88 9.15 -40.56
N ALA A 383 -47.53 9.56 -41.65
CA ALA A 383 -46.91 10.43 -42.64
C ALA A 383 -46.46 11.79 -42.06
N SER A 384 -47.19 12.35 -41.09
CA SER A 384 -46.78 13.58 -40.41
C SER A 384 -45.59 13.37 -39.46
N ALA A 385 -45.57 12.29 -38.67
CA ALA A 385 -44.45 11.97 -37.79
C ALA A 385 -43.18 11.56 -38.56
N GLU A 386 -43.31 10.94 -39.74
CA GLU A 386 -42.20 10.59 -40.62
C GLU A 386 -41.44 11.81 -41.17
N LYS A 387 -42.02 13.01 -41.11
CA LYS A 387 -41.32 14.27 -41.44
C LYS A 387 -40.13 14.53 -40.49
N ILE A 388 -40.14 13.94 -39.28
CA ILE A 388 -39.08 14.07 -38.27
C ILE A 388 -37.93 13.09 -38.61
N ARG A 389 -36.85 13.65 -39.15
CA ARG A 389 -35.70 12.89 -39.66
C ARG A 389 -34.89 12.21 -38.56
N SER A 390 -34.17 11.15 -38.92
CA SER A 390 -33.23 10.48 -38.02
C SER A 390 -32.12 11.41 -37.57
N GLY A 391 -31.70 11.29 -36.30
CA GLY A 391 -30.69 12.12 -35.67
C GLY A 391 -31.19 13.42 -35.04
N ARG A 392 -32.48 13.76 -35.22
CA ARG A 392 -33.13 14.93 -34.59
C ARG A 392 -33.61 14.61 -33.18
N ALA A 393 -33.71 15.62 -32.33
CA ALA A 393 -34.14 15.50 -30.93
C ALA A 393 -35.44 14.71 -30.71
N LEU A 394 -36.48 14.87 -31.56
CA LEU A 394 -37.77 14.20 -31.41
C LEU A 394 -37.92 12.88 -32.20
N HIS A 395 -36.87 12.42 -32.87
CA HIS A 395 -36.98 11.26 -33.76
C HIS A 395 -37.42 9.97 -33.05
N GLU A 396 -36.82 9.66 -31.90
CA GLU A 396 -37.14 8.44 -31.14
C GLU A 396 -38.60 8.44 -30.65
N GLU A 397 -39.10 9.60 -30.24
CA GLU A 397 -40.48 9.79 -29.82
C GLU A 397 -41.44 9.61 -31.02
N ALA A 398 -41.09 10.19 -32.17
CA ALA A 398 -41.83 10.02 -33.41
C ALA A 398 -41.87 8.56 -33.88
N GLN A 399 -40.74 7.85 -33.86
CA GLN A 399 -40.66 6.43 -34.24
C GLN A 399 -41.46 5.54 -33.31
N THR A 400 -41.49 5.85 -32.02
CA THR A 400 -42.34 5.14 -31.05
C THR A 400 -43.82 5.34 -31.38
N ALA A 401 -44.24 6.57 -31.66
CA ALA A 401 -45.61 6.86 -32.06
C ALA A 401 -46.00 6.14 -33.38
N ILE A 402 -45.12 6.18 -34.39
CA ILE A 402 -45.31 5.49 -35.67
C ILE A 402 -45.49 3.98 -35.46
N ARG A 403 -44.63 3.34 -34.65
CA ARG A 403 -44.74 1.91 -34.33
C ARG A 403 -46.10 1.60 -33.70
N ASN A 404 -46.55 2.38 -32.73
CA ASN A 404 -47.84 2.18 -32.08
C ASN A 404 -49.00 2.31 -33.07
N TRP A 405 -49.01 3.35 -33.90
CA TRP A 405 -50.07 3.54 -34.90
C TRP A 405 -50.07 2.46 -35.98
N ARG A 406 -48.90 1.95 -36.39
CA ARG A 406 -48.81 0.80 -37.30
C ARG A 406 -49.44 -0.43 -36.67
N THR A 407 -49.11 -0.75 -35.42
CA THR A 407 -49.75 -1.84 -34.67
C THR A 407 -51.27 -1.69 -34.60
N GLU A 408 -51.77 -0.49 -34.29
CA GLU A 408 -53.22 -0.25 -34.24
C GLU A 408 -53.92 -0.43 -35.60
N ILE A 409 -53.29 0.00 -36.70
CA ILE A 409 -53.79 -0.23 -38.06
C ILE A 409 -53.84 -1.73 -38.36
N GLU A 410 -52.76 -2.46 -38.07
CA GLU A 410 -52.69 -3.90 -38.30
C GLU A 410 -53.77 -4.65 -37.51
N ILE A 411 -53.97 -4.30 -36.23
CA ILE A 411 -55.05 -4.87 -35.42
C ILE A 411 -56.41 -4.58 -36.04
N ALA A 412 -56.66 -3.35 -36.48
CA ALA A 412 -57.95 -2.98 -37.07
C ALA A 412 -58.22 -3.71 -38.40
N GLU A 413 -57.18 -3.96 -39.20
CA GLU A 413 -57.26 -4.71 -40.46
C GLU A 413 -57.43 -6.21 -40.25
N ASP A 414 -56.72 -6.78 -39.27
CA ASP A 414 -56.69 -8.24 -39.04
C ASP A 414 -57.83 -8.73 -38.15
N ARG A 415 -58.37 -7.89 -37.25
CA ARG A 415 -59.43 -8.29 -36.31
C ARG A 415 -60.68 -8.83 -37.00
N PRO A 416 -61.18 -8.27 -38.12
CA PRO A 416 -62.31 -8.84 -38.86
C PRO A 416 -62.03 -10.24 -39.41
N ILE A 417 -60.80 -10.49 -39.89
CA ILE A 417 -60.37 -11.81 -40.38
C ILE A 417 -60.42 -12.82 -39.25
N LEU A 418 -59.86 -12.44 -38.10
CA LEU A 418 -59.85 -13.32 -36.92
C LEU A 418 -61.27 -13.55 -36.38
N ASN A 419 -62.12 -12.53 -36.36
CA ASN A 419 -63.53 -12.66 -35.96
C ASN A 419 -64.32 -13.59 -36.90
N GLU A 420 -64.05 -13.54 -38.20
CA GLU A 420 -64.67 -14.45 -39.17
C GLU A 420 -64.19 -15.89 -38.96
N ALA A 421 -62.88 -16.08 -38.72
CA ALA A 421 -62.34 -17.38 -38.35
C ALA A 421 -63.02 -17.94 -37.08
N TYR A 422 -63.22 -17.10 -36.05
CA TYR A 422 -63.96 -17.50 -34.85
C TYR A 422 -65.39 -17.94 -35.16
N LYS A 423 -66.14 -17.19 -35.98
CA LYS A 423 -67.50 -17.59 -36.36
C LYS A 423 -67.54 -18.91 -37.12
N LEU A 424 -66.59 -19.16 -38.01
CA LEU A 424 -66.50 -20.43 -38.74
C LEU A 424 -66.20 -21.59 -37.80
N ALA A 425 -65.35 -21.38 -36.79
CA ALA A 425 -65.07 -22.37 -35.77
C ALA A 425 -66.30 -22.66 -34.91
N GLU A 426 -67.05 -21.63 -34.49
CA GLU A 426 -68.32 -21.77 -33.76
C GLU A 426 -69.39 -22.54 -34.56
N GLN A 427 -69.35 -22.45 -35.89
CA GLN A 427 -70.22 -23.20 -36.80
C GLN A 427 -69.74 -24.64 -37.05
N GLY A 428 -68.68 -25.10 -36.39
CA GLY A 428 -68.10 -26.44 -36.52
C GLY A 428 -67.16 -26.61 -37.72
N SER A 429 -66.90 -25.55 -38.50
CA SER A 429 -66.02 -25.58 -39.68
C SER A 429 -64.58 -25.26 -39.32
N LEU A 430 -63.96 -26.11 -38.48
CA LEU A 430 -62.63 -25.86 -37.90
C LEU A 430 -61.51 -25.74 -38.94
N SER A 431 -61.52 -26.52 -40.03
CA SER A 431 -60.52 -26.40 -41.10
C SER A 431 -60.61 -25.04 -41.82
N ALA A 432 -61.81 -24.57 -42.13
CA ALA A 432 -62.01 -23.27 -42.75
C ALA A 432 -61.63 -22.12 -41.82
N ALA A 433 -61.91 -22.25 -40.51
CA ALA A 433 -61.48 -21.30 -39.49
C ALA A 433 -59.95 -21.18 -39.41
N ILE A 434 -59.25 -22.32 -39.42
CA ILE A 434 -57.78 -22.38 -39.45
C ILE A 434 -57.24 -21.68 -40.71
N ASP A 435 -57.81 -21.96 -41.87
CA ASP A 435 -57.36 -21.36 -43.13
C ASP A 435 -57.54 -19.84 -43.13
N VAL A 436 -58.67 -19.33 -42.65
CA VAL A 436 -58.94 -17.88 -42.53
C VAL A 436 -58.00 -17.22 -41.52
N ALA A 437 -57.82 -17.80 -40.33
CA ALA A 437 -56.90 -17.25 -39.33
C ALA A 437 -55.43 -17.28 -39.80
N SER A 438 -55.06 -18.25 -40.64
CA SER A 438 -53.70 -18.37 -41.19
C SER A 438 -53.31 -17.26 -42.17
N GLN A 439 -54.30 -16.50 -42.67
CA GLN A 439 -54.07 -15.33 -43.52
C GLN A 439 -53.36 -14.20 -42.77
N ILE A 440 -53.43 -14.17 -41.44
CA ILE A 440 -52.68 -13.24 -40.60
C ILE A 440 -51.21 -13.70 -40.59
N GLY A 441 -50.37 -13.01 -41.34
CA GLY A 441 -48.97 -13.38 -41.57
C GLY A 441 -48.02 -13.07 -40.40
N ARG A 442 -46.84 -13.71 -40.43
CA ARG A 442 -45.78 -13.50 -39.44
C ARG A 442 -45.31 -12.04 -39.45
N GLY A 443 -45.31 -11.41 -38.27
CA GLY A 443 -44.88 -10.02 -38.08
C GLY A 443 -46.02 -9.00 -37.95
N ARG A 444 -47.27 -9.42 -38.16
CA ARG A 444 -48.47 -8.62 -37.87
C ARG A 444 -48.82 -8.64 -36.39
N ALA A 445 -49.45 -7.57 -35.91
CA ALA A 445 -49.87 -7.42 -34.52
C ALA A 445 -50.71 -8.59 -33.95
N LEU A 446 -51.66 -9.15 -34.72
CA LEU A 446 -52.52 -10.24 -34.26
C LEU A 446 -51.98 -11.66 -34.56
N TYR A 447 -50.76 -11.77 -35.10
CA TYR A 447 -50.19 -13.06 -35.51
C TYR A 447 -50.09 -14.07 -34.35
N SER A 448 -49.67 -13.62 -33.16
CA SER A 448 -49.55 -14.52 -32.01
C SER A 448 -50.91 -15.03 -31.53
N GLU A 449 -51.93 -14.18 -31.57
CA GLU A 449 -53.31 -14.53 -31.22
C GLU A 449 -53.85 -15.55 -32.23
N ALA A 450 -53.73 -15.26 -33.52
CA ALA A 450 -54.13 -16.14 -34.61
C ALA A 450 -53.42 -17.51 -34.57
N ARG A 451 -52.13 -17.54 -34.24
CA ARG A 451 -51.39 -18.81 -34.13
C ARG A 451 -51.87 -19.65 -32.94
N SER A 452 -52.18 -19.00 -31.82
CA SER A 452 -52.71 -19.69 -30.64
C SER A 452 -54.08 -20.30 -30.92
N THR A 453 -54.97 -19.56 -31.60
CA THR A 453 -56.31 -20.06 -31.95
C THR A 453 -56.24 -21.19 -32.97
N ILE A 454 -55.39 -21.07 -33.99
CA ILE A 454 -55.13 -22.14 -34.96
C ILE A 454 -54.65 -23.41 -34.25
N ALA A 455 -53.74 -23.29 -33.28
CA ALA A 455 -53.24 -24.45 -32.54
C ALA A 455 -54.37 -25.13 -31.75
N GLN A 456 -55.23 -24.35 -31.10
CA GLN A 456 -56.38 -24.87 -30.37
C GLN A 456 -57.39 -25.58 -31.29
N TRP A 457 -57.78 -24.96 -32.41
CA TRP A 457 -58.72 -25.56 -33.35
C TRP A 457 -58.18 -26.81 -34.04
N ARG A 458 -56.86 -26.92 -34.21
CA ARG A 458 -56.24 -28.16 -34.73
C ARG A 458 -56.48 -29.33 -33.78
N ILE A 459 -56.30 -29.10 -32.48
CA ILE A 459 -56.54 -30.11 -31.45
C ILE A 459 -58.04 -30.45 -31.37
N GLU A 460 -58.91 -29.44 -31.32
CA GLU A 460 -60.37 -29.66 -31.28
C GLU A 460 -60.87 -30.45 -32.50
N ARG A 461 -60.33 -30.19 -33.69
CA ARG A 461 -60.67 -30.92 -34.91
C ARG A 461 -60.24 -32.39 -34.84
N GLU A 462 -59.04 -32.64 -34.33
CA GLU A 462 -58.49 -33.99 -34.16
C GLU A 462 -59.36 -34.80 -33.19
N ILE A 463 -59.75 -34.21 -32.06
CA ILE A 463 -60.68 -34.83 -31.10
C ILE A 463 -62.04 -35.16 -31.74
N VAL A 464 -62.60 -34.26 -32.56
CA VAL A 464 -63.88 -34.51 -33.25
C VAL A 464 -63.74 -35.64 -34.27
N TRP A 465 -62.63 -35.70 -35.02
CA TRP A 465 -62.37 -36.80 -35.96
C TRP A 465 -62.16 -38.14 -35.26
N ASP A 466 -61.38 -38.18 -34.19
CA ASP A 466 -61.18 -39.40 -33.39
C ASP A 466 -62.50 -39.92 -32.81
N SER A 467 -63.40 -39.01 -32.39
CA SER A 467 -64.73 -39.39 -31.91
C SER A 467 -65.63 -39.97 -33.00
N TRP A 468 -65.52 -39.50 -34.25
CA TRP A 468 -66.25 -40.06 -35.39
C TRP A 468 -65.68 -41.40 -35.84
N GLU A 469 -64.35 -41.59 -35.80
CA GLU A 469 -63.72 -42.88 -36.10
C GLU A 469 -64.05 -43.94 -35.04
N ALA A 470 -64.08 -43.56 -33.76
CA ALA A 470 -64.49 -44.47 -32.67
C ALA A 470 -65.97 -44.90 -32.75
N GLU A 471 -66.84 -44.06 -33.32
CA GLU A 471 -68.28 -44.36 -33.49
C GLU A 471 -68.59 -45.08 -34.83
N SER A 472 -67.61 -45.13 -35.75
CA SER A 472 -67.75 -45.73 -37.09
C SER A 472 -67.04 -47.09 -37.26
N ALA A 473 -66.47 -47.67 -36.20
CA ALA A 473 -65.78 -48.96 -36.26
C ALA A 473 -66.72 -50.16 -36.00
N PRO A 474 -66.98 -51.05 -36.98
CA PRO A 474 -67.52 -52.39 -36.71
C PRO A 474 -66.41 -53.43 -36.51
N GLU A 475 -66.69 -54.40 -35.64
CA GLU A 475 -65.88 -55.56 -35.27
C GLU A 475 -65.20 -56.24 -36.49
N SER A 476 -63.87 -56.42 -36.43
CA SER A 476 -63.11 -57.20 -37.40
C SER A 476 -62.92 -58.64 -36.91
N ASP A 477 -63.38 -59.61 -37.73
CA ASP A 477 -63.15 -61.06 -37.61
C ASP A 477 -62.35 -61.54 -38.85
N ASP A 478 -61.21 -62.20 -38.59
CA ASP A 478 -60.37 -63.14 -39.38
C ASP A 478 -60.15 -62.98 -40.92
N SER A 479 -59.02 -63.33 -41.55
CA SER A 479 -57.64 -63.73 -41.21
C SER A 479 -56.87 -64.03 -42.54
N TYR A 480 -55.54 -64.17 -42.46
CA TYR A 480 -54.56 -64.82 -43.38
C TYR A 480 -53.59 -64.01 -44.29
N TYR A 481 -52.33 -63.93 -43.81
CA TYR A 481 -50.96 -64.21 -44.38
C TYR A 481 -50.57 -63.81 -45.83
N GLU A 482 -49.31 -63.63 -46.24
CA GLU A 482 -47.95 -63.31 -45.73
C GLU A 482 -47.04 -63.45 -46.98
N GLU A 483 -46.00 -62.62 -47.16
CA GLU A 483 -44.66 -62.94 -47.73
C GLU A 483 -43.91 -61.71 -48.30
N ASP A 484 -42.95 -61.24 -47.51
CA ASP A 484 -41.50 -61.10 -47.77
C ASP A 484 -40.93 -60.49 -49.08
N TYR A 485 -40.05 -59.48 -48.92
CA TYR A 485 -38.57 -59.58 -49.00
C TYR A 485 -37.91 -58.19 -49.22
N GLU A 486 -37.37 -57.64 -48.13
CA GLU A 486 -35.95 -57.30 -47.86
C GLU A 486 -35.01 -56.53 -48.84
N TYR A 487 -34.19 -55.69 -48.18
CA TYR A 487 -32.89 -55.06 -48.47
C TYR A 487 -32.75 -53.63 -49.06
N GLU A 488 -32.33 -52.72 -48.14
CA GLU A 488 -31.13 -51.84 -48.12
C GLU A 488 -30.21 -51.87 -49.37
N GLU A 489 -29.53 -50.80 -49.83
CA GLU A 489 -28.56 -49.95 -49.12
C GLU A 489 -28.13 -48.74 -50.03
N ASP A 490 -27.94 -47.57 -49.40
CA ASP A 490 -26.96 -46.47 -49.59
C ASP A 490 -26.51 -45.92 -50.97
N TYR A 491 -26.68 -44.58 -51.15
CA TYR A 491 -25.62 -43.55 -51.12
C TYR A 491 -26.19 -42.12 -51.03
#